data_AF-A0A7C1PYM6-F1
#
_entry.id   AF-A0A7C1PYM6-F1
#
_cell.length_a   1.000
_cell.length_b   1.000
_cell.length_c   1.000
_cell.angle_alpha   90.00
_cell.angle_beta   90.00
_cell.angle_gamma   90.00
#
_symmetry.space_group_name_H-M   'P 1'
#
loop_
_entity.id
_entity.type
_entity.pdbx_description
1 polymer ?
#
loop_
_entity_poly.entity_id
_entity_poly.type
_entity_poly.pdbx_seq_one_letter_code
_entity_poly.pdbx_strand_id
1 'polypeptide(L)'
;MDSDGDKIADTIDLCPNQRGELKYNGCPTPSTPPPSSSVYIPMDYQWIFQGKEYTWNPSFSKSLYDYYKGKTRPPTRDYAVYATDPYDDELISQIVDMFKSSADENGFDEVETTNFIISFVQSLPYTPDDVTTPYDEYPRYPLETLIDNGGDCEDTAILTAVLINEMGYGAVLLDLPKHMAVGVKCEETVGSALHR
;
A
#
# COMPACT_ATOMS: atom_id res chain seq x y z
N MET A 1 17.56 20.44 9.26
CA MET A 1 17.42 20.35 10.72
C MET A 1 17.00 18.92 11.01
N ASP A 2 17.46 18.35 12.11
CA ASP A 2 17.14 16.99 12.58
C ASP A 2 16.87 17.16 14.08
N SER A 3 15.59 17.23 14.42
CA SER A 3 15.11 17.73 15.71
C SER A 3 15.10 16.65 16.79
N ASP A 4 15.02 15.37 16.44
CA ASP A 4 15.07 14.25 17.37
C ASP A 4 16.36 13.41 17.30
N GLY A 5 17.21 13.66 16.31
CA GLY A 5 18.53 13.07 16.18
C GLY A 5 18.52 11.62 15.69
N ASP A 6 17.54 11.20 14.90
CA ASP A 6 17.47 9.89 14.26
C ASP A 6 18.20 9.81 12.90
N LYS A 7 18.78 10.94 12.44
CA LYS A 7 19.51 11.14 11.18
C LYS A 7 18.63 11.30 9.94
N ILE A 8 17.34 11.59 10.13
CA ILE A 8 16.42 11.98 9.09
C ILE A 8 16.18 13.48 9.22
N ALA A 9 16.11 14.20 8.11
CA ALA A 9 15.89 15.64 8.17
C ALA A 9 14.40 15.92 8.42
N ASP A 10 14.07 16.87 9.30
CA ASP A 10 12.69 17.26 9.66
C ASP A 10 11.79 17.52 8.44
N THR A 11 12.36 17.87 7.29
CA THR A 11 11.64 18.13 6.04
C THR A 11 11.15 16.88 5.32
N ILE A 12 11.68 15.70 5.67
CA ILE A 12 11.33 14.40 5.11
C ILE A 12 11.01 13.36 6.20
N ASP A 13 10.89 13.82 7.45
CA ASP A 13 10.56 13.01 8.62
C ASP A 13 9.07 13.17 8.95
N LEU A 14 8.34 12.06 9.01
CA LEU A 14 6.91 12.04 9.36
C LEU A 14 6.69 12.29 10.86
N CYS A 15 7.71 12.08 11.70
CA CYS A 15 7.67 12.21 13.14
C CYS A 15 8.86 13.05 13.67
N PRO A 16 9.04 14.32 13.27
CA PRO A 16 10.26 15.13 13.47
C PRO A 16 10.63 15.42 14.94
N ASN A 17 9.84 14.96 15.90
CA ASN A 17 10.11 15.13 17.33
C ASN A 17 10.16 13.79 18.08
N GLN A 18 10.17 12.66 17.38
CA GLN A 18 10.15 11.31 17.94
C GLN A 18 11.00 10.37 17.09
N ARG A 19 12.18 10.02 17.61
CA ARG A 19 13.13 9.14 16.92
C ARG A 19 12.46 7.90 16.32
N GLY A 20 12.69 7.66 15.04
CA GLY A 20 12.23 6.47 14.36
C GLY A 20 13.27 5.84 13.45
N GLU A 21 12.79 5.01 12.53
CA GLU A 21 13.62 4.33 11.54
C GLU A 21 13.30 4.85 10.14
N LEU A 22 14.31 4.88 9.26
CA LEU A 22 14.13 5.32 7.86
C LEU A 22 13.07 4.48 7.13
N LYS A 23 12.96 3.18 7.46
CA LYS A 23 11.94 2.29 6.89
C LYS A 23 10.52 2.80 7.16
N TYR A 24 10.30 3.50 8.28
CA TYR A 24 9.01 4.06 8.67
C TYR A 24 9.00 5.58 8.58
N ASN A 25 9.81 6.15 7.68
CA ASN A 25 9.96 7.58 7.44
C ASN A 25 10.17 8.40 8.72
N GLY A 26 11.00 7.90 9.65
CA GLY A 26 11.34 8.59 10.90
C GLY A 26 10.33 8.44 12.03
N CYS A 27 9.26 7.66 11.82
CA CYS A 27 8.34 7.34 12.91
C CYS A 27 8.76 6.11 13.74
N PRO A 28 8.51 6.12 15.06
CA PRO A 28 8.74 4.96 15.90
C PRO A 28 7.70 3.86 15.61
N THR A 29 8.11 2.61 15.76
CA THR A 29 7.17 1.48 15.71
C THR A 29 6.32 1.43 16.98
N PRO A 30 5.02 1.09 16.89
CA PRO A 30 4.19 1.01 18.09
C PRO A 30 4.71 -0.09 19.04
N SER A 31 4.64 0.17 20.34
CA SER A 31 5.16 -0.76 21.36
C SER A 31 4.29 -1.99 21.59
N THR A 32 3.06 -1.98 21.07
CA THR A 32 2.03 -2.98 21.37
C THR A 32 1.56 -3.62 20.06
N PRO A 33 1.89 -4.89 19.82
CA PRO A 33 1.47 -5.57 18.60
C PRO A 33 -0.07 -5.64 18.52
N PRO A 34 -0.62 -5.70 17.31
CA PRO A 34 -2.05 -5.89 17.12
C PRO A 34 -2.49 -7.21 17.77
N PRO A 35 -3.76 -7.30 18.22
CA PRO A 35 -4.32 -8.54 18.71
C PRO A 35 -4.17 -9.65 17.66
N SER A 36 -3.83 -10.86 18.08
CA SER A 36 -3.74 -12.03 17.20
C SER A 36 -4.93 -12.96 17.45
N SER A 37 -5.59 -13.38 16.37
CA SER A 37 -6.65 -14.40 16.39
C SER A 37 -6.48 -15.38 15.22
N SER A 38 -7.05 -16.57 15.35
CA SER A 38 -7.03 -17.61 14.31
C SER A 38 -8.18 -17.46 13.30
N VAL A 39 -8.85 -16.30 13.25
CA VAL A 39 -9.97 -16.04 12.34
C VAL A 39 -9.45 -15.31 11.11
N TYR A 40 -9.69 -15.89 9.94
CA TYR A 40 -9.26 -15.34 8.66
C TYR A 40 -10.46 -15.05 7.75
N ILE A 41 -10.33 -13.99 6.95
CA ILE A 41 -11.30 -13.57 5.93
C ILE A 41 -10.78 -14.05 4.58
N PRO A 42 -11.44 -15.02 3.92
CA PRO A 42 -11.05 -15.46 2.58
C PRO A 42 -11.44 -14.42 1.54
N MET A 43 -10.56 -14.19 0.57
CA MET A 43 -10.79 -13.31 -0.57
C MET A 43 -10.67 -14.08 -1.88
N ASP A 44 -11.28 -13.52 -2.93
CA ASP A 44 -11.22 -14.06 -4.29
C ASP A 44 -11.03 -12.90 -5.27
N TYR A 45 -9.80 -12.74 -5.74
CA TYR A 45 -9.44 -11.73 -6.71
C TYR A 45 -9.26 -12.34 -8.09
N GLN A 46 -9.74 -11.62 -9.09
CA GLN A 46 -9.61 -12.00 -10.49
C GLN A 46 -9.25 -10.75 -11.30
N TRP A 47 -8.22 -10.85 -12.13
CA TRP A 47 -7.81 -9.75 -13.00
C TRP A 47 -7.24 -10.26 -14.31
N ILE A 48 -7.17 -9.37 -15.29
CA ILE A 48 -6.62 -9.65 -16.61
C ILE A 48 -5.31 -8.88 -16.76
N PHE A 49 -4.25 -9.58 -17.16
CA PHE A 49 -2.98 -8.99 -17.52
C PHE A 49 -2.47 -9.60 -18.82
N GLN A 50 -2.06 -8.76 -19.77
CA GLN A 50 -1.62 -9.17 -21.12
C GLN A 50 -2.59 -10.15 -21.83
N GLY A 51 -3.90 -10.01 -21.59
CA GLY A 51 -4.94 -10.86 -22.20
C GLY A 51 -5.11 -12.24 -21.55
N LYS A 52 -4.39 -12.54 -20.47
CA LYS A 52 -4.55 -13.74 -19.66
C LYS A 52 -5.25 -13.40 -18.34
N GLU A 53 -6.13 -14.29 -17.89
CA GLU A 53 -6.83 -14.19 -16.62
C GLU A 53 -5.99 -14.80 -15.50
N TYR A 54 -5.96 -14.11 -14.36
CA TYR A 54 -5.24 -14.49 -13.15
C TYR A 54 -6.19 -14.47 -11.97
N THR A 55 -5.94 -15.37 -11.01
CA THR A 55 -6.74 -15.51 -9.79
C THR A 55 -5.84 -15.56 -8.58
N TRP A 56 -6.26 -14.92 -7.49
CA TRP A 56 -5.57 -14.99 -6.20
C TRP A 56 -6.59 -15.12 -5.07
N ASN A 57 -6.46 -16.19 -4.28
CA ASN A 57 -7.41 -16.54 -3.21
C ASN A 57 -6.76 -16.50 -1.81
N PRO A 58 -6.29 -15.33 -1.33
CA PRO A 58 -5.66 -15.24 -0.03
C PRO A 58 -6.69 -15.33 1.09
N SER A 59 -6.18 -15.49 2.31
CA SER A 59 -6.97 -15.35 3.53
C SER A 59 -6.24 -14.43 4.49
N PHE A 60 -6.90 -13.36 4.93
CA PHE A 60 -6.28 -12.33 5.76
C PHE A 60 -6.76 -12.37 7.20
N SER A 61 -5.91 -11.99 8.16
CA SER A 61 -6.27 -12.01 9.58
C SER A 61 -7.39 -10.99 9.87
N LYS A 62 -8.52 -11.48 10.39
CA LYS A 62 -9.61 -10.60 10.83
C LYS A 62 -9.17 -9.68 11.96
N SER A 63 -8.34 -10.18 12.89
CA SER A 63 -7.88 -9.37 14.03
C SER A 63 -6.97 -8.22 13.62
N LEU A 64 -6.13 -8.42 12.58
CA LEU A 64 -5.31 -7.35 12.02
C LEU A 64 -6.16 -6.33 11.24
N TYR A 65 -7.17 -6.80 10.51
CA TYR A 65 -8.16 -5.92 9.88
C TYR A 65 -8.91 -5.07 10.91
N ASP A 66 -9.45 -5.68 11.96
CA ASP A 66 -10.17 -4.97 13.03
C ASP A 66 -9.25 -3.94 13.72
N TYR A 67 -7.95 -4.26 13.88
CA TYR A 67 -6.95 -3.34 14.39
C TYR A 67 -6.81 -2.09 13.50
N TYR A 68 -6.63 -2.28 12.18
CA TYR A 68 -6.53 -1.15 11.25
C TYR A 68 -7.82 -0.35 11.16
N LYS A 69 -9.00 -0.99 11.11
CA LYS A 69 -10.31 -0.29 11.16
C LYS A 69 -10.49 0.54 12.43
N GLY A 70 -9.97 0.06 13.56
CA GLY A 70 -10.05 0.72 14.86
C GLY A 70 -9.01 1.82 15.09
N LYS A 71 -7.98 1.92 14.24
CA LYS A 71 -6.89 2.90 14.40
C LYS A 71 -7.42 4.32 14.22
N THR A 72 -6.97 5.27 15.05
CA THR A 72 -7.33 6.68 14.82
C THR A 72 -6.59 7.19 13.60
N ARG A 73 -7.33 7.77 12.64
CA ARG A 73 -6.75 8.37 11.43
C ARG A 73 -6.09 9.70 11.79
N PRO A 74 -4.80 9.90 11.49
CA PRO A 74 -4.16 11.19 11.72
C PRO A 74 -4.85 12.29 10.89
N PRO A 75 -5.04 13.51 11.43
CA PRO A 75 -5.64 14.63 10.69
C PRO A 75 -4.59 15.24 9.73
N THR A 76 -4.16 14.47 8.74
CA THR A 76 -3.13 14.83 7.76
C THR A 76 -3.60 14.51 6.35
N ARG A 77 -3.12 15.31 5.38
CA ARG A 77 -3.22 15.00 3.94
C ARG A 77 -1.96 14.30 3.42
N ASP A 78 -0.97 14.11 4.29
CA ASP A 78 0.21 13.31 3.96
C ASP A 78 -0.12 11.83 4.09
N TYR A 79 -0.59 11.22 3.00
CA TYR A 79 -0.99 9.82 2.98
C TYR A 79 0.19 8.84 3.15
N ALA A 80 1.44 9.31 3.14
CA ALA A 80 2.60 8.44 3.39
C ALA A 80 2.51 7.76 4.76
N VAL A 81 1.82 8.36 5.74
CA VAL A 81 1.60 7.76 7.08
C VAL A 81 0.82 6.43 7.03
N TYR A 82 0.09 6.16 5.95
CA TYR A 82 -0.66 4.91 5.74
C TYR A 82 0.16 3.84 5.02
N ALA A 83 1.31 4.23 4.44
CA ALA A 83 2.20 3.36 3.69
C ALA A 83 3.39 2.83 4.51
N THR A 84 3.50 3.22 5.79
CA THR A 84 4.68 2.97 6.63
C THR A 84 4.34 2.31 7.97
N ASP A 85 3.23 1.57 8.06
CA ASP A 85 2.89 0.87 9.30
C ASP A 85 3.68 -0.44 9.42
N PRO A 86 4.46 -0.67 10.50
CA PRO A 86 5.27 -1.88 10.63
C PRO A 86 4.46 -3.18 10.73
N TYR A 87 3.17 -3.12 11.08
CA TYR A 87 2.39 -4.33 11.33
C TYR A 87 1.82 -4.99 10.08
N ASP A 88 1.91 -4.34 8.92
CA ASP A 88 1.61 -4.98 7.63
C ASP A 88 2.85 -5.42 6.86
N ASP A 89 4.07 -5.11 7.32
CA ASP A 89 5.33 -5.49 6.65
C ASP A 89 5.37 -6.96 6.20
N GLU A 90 5.07 -7.90 7.11
CA GLU A 90 5.09 -9.34 6.81
C GLU A 90 4.03 -9.71 5.76
N LEU A 91 2.85 -9.09 5.85
CA LEU A 91 1.76 -9.28 4.89
C LEU A 91 2.17 -8.77 3.51
N ILE A 92 2.70 -7.54 3.43
CA ILE A 92 3.11 -6.90 2.17
C ILE A 92 4.22 -7.74 1.51
N SER A 93 5.20 -8.20 2.28
CA SER A 93 6.28 -9.06 1.80
C SER A 93 5.74 -10.37 1.21
N GLN A 94 4.81 -11.05 1.90
CA GLN A 94 4.16 -12.26 1.39
C GLN A 94 3.37 -12.02 0.09
N ILE A 95 2.70 -10.88 -0.03
CA ILE A 95 1.97 -10.51 -1.24
C ILE A 95 2.94 -10.30 -2.40
N VAL A 96 4.02 -9.55 -2.19
CA VAL A 96 5.05 -9.30 -3.20
C VAL A 96 5.74 -10.60 -3.63
N ASP A 97 6.09 -11.47 -2.69
CA ASP A 97 6.69 -12.77 -2.99
C ASP A 97 5.77 -13.67 -3.83
N MET A 98 4.46 -13.63 -3.56
CA MET A 98 3.46 -14.33 -4.37
C MET A 98 3.43 -13.78 -5.80
N PHE A 99 3.38 -12.46 -5.97
CA PHE A 99 3.38 -11.84 -7.30
C PHE A 99 4.69 -12.10 -8.05
N LYS A 100 5.84 -12.02 -7.39
CA LYS A 100 7.15 -12.35 -7.96
C LYS A 100 7.22 -13.80 -8.41
N SER A 101 6.74 -14.74 -7.58
CA SER A 101 6.69 -16.16 -7.94
C SER A 101 5.81 -16.39 -9.17
N SER A 102 4.64 -15.75 -9.24
CA SER A 102 3.76 -15.84 -10.40
C SER A 102 4.38 -15.19 -11.65
N ALA A 103 5.08 -14.07 -11.49
CA ALA A 103 5.79 -13.40 -12.57
C ALA A 103 6.92 -14.27 -13.14
N ASP A 104 7.71 -14.90 -12.28
CA ASP A 104 8.77 -15.85 -12.66
C ASP A 104 8.22 -17.03 -13.45
N GLU A 105 7.09 -17.60 -13.03
CA GLU A 105 6.40 -18.69 -13.74
C GLU A 105 5.92 -18.28 -15.14
N ASN A 106 5.60 -17.01 -15.34
CA ASN A 106 5.18 -16.47 -16.63
C ASN A 106 6.35 -15.89 -17.45
N GLY A 107 7.56 -15.86 -16.88
CA GLY A 107 8.76 -15.33 -17.53
C GLY A 107 8.74 -13.80 -17.70
N PHE A 108 8.05 -13.09 -16.81
CA PHE A 108 7.96 -11.63 -16.84
C PHE A 108 9.29 -10.99 -16.45
N ASP A 109 9.65 -9.92 -17.14
CA ASP A 109 10.75 -9.07 -16.72
C ASP A 109 10.38 -8.15 -15.53
N GLU A 110 11.33 -7.35 -15.11
CA GLU A 110 11.19 -6.43 -13.97
C GLU A 110 10.03 -5.42 -14.17
N VAL A 111 9.91 -4.85 -15.38
CA VAL A 111 8.86 -3.88 -15.74
C VAL A 111 7.50 -4.57 -15.87
N GLU A 112 7.47 -5.76 -16.47
CA GLU A 112 6.27 -6.57 -16.58
C GLU A 112 5.75 -7.01 -15.21
N THR A 113 6.64 -7.39 -14.28
CA THR A 113 6.28 -7.74 -12.90
C THR A 113 5.65 -6.56 -12.17
N THR A 114 6.24 -5.37 -12.31
CA THR A 114 5.67 -4.13 -11.75
C THR A 114 4.29 -3.84 -12.35
N ASN A 115 4.14 -3.90 -13.67
CA ASN A 115 2.85 -3.68 -14.33
C ASN A 115 1.83 -4.77 -13.98
N PHE A 116 2.26 -5.99 -13.71
CA PHE A 116 1.41 -7.09 -13.27
C PHE A 116 0.78 -6.80 -11.91
N ILE A 117 1.57 -6.35 -10.93
CA ILE A 117 1.08 -5.90 -9.62
C ILE A 117 0.17 -4.68 -9.75
N ILE A 118 0.56 -3.68 -10.53
CA ILE A 118 -0.25 -2.48 -10.76
C ILE A 118 -1.60 -2.87 -11.39
N SER A 119 -1.60 -3.80 -12.36
CA SER A 119 -2.84 -4.27 -13.01
C SER A 119 -3.79 -4.95 -12.03
N PHE A 120 -3.25 -5.68 -11.05
CA PHE A 120 -4.04 -6.25 -9.96
C PHE A 120 -4.68 -5.15 -9.13
N VAL A 121 -3.92 -4.16 -8.64
CA VAL A 121 -4.49 -3.08 -7.82
C VAL A 121 -5.51 -2.27 -8.62
N GLN A 122 -5.24 -1.99 -9.89
CA GLN A 122 -6.17 -1.29 -10.78
C GLN A 122 -7.40 -2.12 -11.17
N SER A 123 -7.42 -3.42 -10.92
CA SER A 123 -8.60 -4.27 -11.12
C SER A 123 -9.63 -4.12 -10.00
N LEU A 124 -9.20 -3.64 -8.83
CA LEU A 124 -10.08 -3.46 -7.68
C LEU A 124 -11.23 -2.48 -8.01
N PRO A 125 -12.45 -2.75 -7.51
CA PRO A 125 -13.58 -1.83 -7.62
C PRO A 125 -13.26 -0.43 -7.08
N TYR A 126 -13.68 0.60 -7.83
CA TYR A 126 -13.65 1.98 -7.35
C TYR A 126 -14.85 2.23 -6.43
N THR A 127 -14.59 2.59 -5.17
CA THR A 127 -15.64 2.80 -4.17
C THR A 127 -15.42 4.13 -3.44
N PRO A 128 -16.20 5.18 -3.77
CA PRO A 128 -16.11 6.47 -3.08
C PRO A 128 -16.32 6.37 -1.57
N ASP A 129 -15.62 7.22 -0.82
CA ASP A 129 -15.72 7.24 0.63
C ASP A 129 -17.07 7.72 1.18
N ASP A 130 -17.75 8.64 0.50
CA ASP A 130 -19.10 9.11 0.87
C ASP A 130 -20.18 8.02 0.74
N VAL A 131 -19.88 6.96 -0.03
CA VAL A 131 -20.74 5.78 -0.20
C VAL A 131 -20.41 4.71 0.84
N THR A 132 -19.16 4.60 1.26
CA THR A 132 -18.67 3.49 2.08
C THR A 132 -18.50 3.84 3.56
N THR A 133 -18.40 5.13 3.88
CA THR A 133 -18.21 5.64 5.25
C THR A 133 -19.04 6.90 5.50
N PRO A 134 -19.30 7.28 6.77
CA PRO A 134 -19.99 8.53 7.09
C PRO A 134 -19.05 9.75 7.08
N TYR A 135 -17.81 9.60 6.61
CA TYR A 135 -16.80 10.66 6.62
C TYR A 135 -16.58 11.19 5.20
N ASP A 136 -16.25 12.48 5.10
CA ASP A 136 -15.95 13.13 3.81
C ASP A 136 -14.62 12.60 3.19
N GLU A 137 -13.75 11.98 4.00
CA GLU A 137 -12.46 11.41 3.60
C GLU A 137 -12.04 10.32 4.62
N TYR A 138 -11.80 9.09 4.15
CA TYR A 138 -11.44 7.91 4.93
C TYR A 138 -10.31 7.13 4.23
N PRO A 139 -9.06 7.59 4.32
CA PRO A 139 -7.93 6.83 3.80
C PRO A 139 -7.81 5.47 4.48
N ARG A 140 -7.72 4.43 3.65
CA ARG A 140 -7.58 3.03 4.04
C ARG A 140 -6.11 2.63 4.12
N TYR A 141 -5.77 1.84 5.14
CA TYR A 141 -4.50 1.11 5.17
C TYR A 141 -4.50 0.00 4.09
N PRO A 142 -3.33 -0.47 3.61
CA PRO A 142 -3.24 -1.49 2.56
C PRO A 142 -4.11 -2.73 2.80
N LEU A 143 -4.15 -3.25 4.03
CA LEU A 143 -4.98 -4.41 4.38
C LEU A 143 -6.49 -4.10 4.30
N GLU A 144 -6.91 -2.88 4.63
CA GLU A 144 -8.31 -2.46 4.50
C GLU A 144 -8.71 -2.42 3.03
N THR A 145 -7.90 -1.81 2.16
CA THR A 145 -8.16 -1.76 0.71
C THR A 145 -8.32 -3.15 0.09
N LEU A 146 -7.51 -4.10 0.55
CA LEU A 146 -7.62 -5.51 0.15
C LEU A 146 -8.94 -6.12 0.64
N ILE A 147 -9.19 -6.13 1.95
CA ILE A 147 -10.37 -6.82 2.52
C ILE A 147 -11.69 -6.14 2.13
N ASP A 148 -11.75 -4.81 2.09
CA ASP A 148 -12.92 -4.05 1.66
C ASP A 148 -13.13 -4.17 0.13
N ASN A 149 -12.18 -4.82 -0.57
CA ASN A 149 -12.19 -5.13 -1.99
C ASN A 149 -12.41 -3.88 -2.86
N GLY A 150 -11.64 -2.84 -2.58
CA GLY A 150 -11.77 -1.56 -3.25
C GLY A 150 -11.39 -0.38 -2.37
N GLY A 151 -11.38 0.77 -3.02
CA GLY A 151 -11.11 2.07 -2.47
C GLY A 151 -11.26 3.12 -3.55
N ASP A 152 -11.07 4.38 -3.20
CA ASP A 152 -10.94 5.45 -4.19
C ASP A 152 -9.47 5.71 -4.53
N CYS A 153 -9.13 6.93 -4.95
CA CYS A 153 -7.85 7.19 -5.59
C CYS A 153 -6.67 7.10 -4.62
N GLU A 154 -6.83 7.58 -3.39
CA GLU A 154 -5.80 7.56 -2.36
C GLU A 154 -5.51 6.12 -1.90
N ASP A 155 -6.54 5.30 -1.72
CA ASP A 155 -6.42 3.95 -1.19
C ASP A 155 -5.64 3.04 -2.13
N THR A 156 -6.00 3.12 -3.42
CA THR A 156 -5.33 2.36 -4.48
C THR A 156 -3.93 2.88 -4.73
N ALA A 157 -3.69 4.19 -4.56
CA ALA A 157 -2.36 4.77 -4.64
C ALA A 157 -1.47 4.33 -3.45
N ILE A 158 -1.98 4.32 -2.23
CA ILE A 158 -1.27 3.84 -1.03
C ILE A 158 -0.89 2.36 -1.22
N LEU A 159 -1.86 1.51 -1.56
CA LEU A 159 -1.59 0.07 -1.77
C LEU A 159 -0.55 -0.17 -2.86
N THR A 160 -0.66 0.54 -3.98
CA THR A 160 0.32 0.44 -5.07
C THR A 160 1.71 0.88 -4.60
N ALA A 161 1.82 2.03 -3.94
CA ALA A 161 3.10 2.55 -3.47
C ALA A 161 3.79 1.59 -2.50
N VAL A 162 3.04 0.99 -1.58
CA VAL A 162 3.57 0.02 -0.61
C VAL A 162 4.11 -1.24 -1.30
N LEU A 163 3.33 -1.84 -2.21
CA LEU A 163 3.76 -3.05 -2.92
C LEU A 163 4.99 -2.79 -3.80
N ILE A 164 5.01 -1.68 -4.52
CA ILE A 164 6.14 -1.32 -5.40
C ILE A 164 7.38 -0.96 -4.58
N ASN A 165 7.23 -0.32 -3.42
CA ASN A 165 8.35 -0.05 -2.53
C ASN A 165 8.95 -1.34 -1.95
N GLU A 166 8.12 -2.30 -1.54
CA GLU A 166 8.58 -3.62 -1.08
C GLU A 166 9.28 -4.43 -2.19
N MET A 167 8.92 -4.21 -3.46
CA MET A 167 9.67 -4.80 -4.58
C MET A 167 11.10 -4.25 -4.70
N GLY A 168 11.41 -3.12 -4.08
CA GLY A 168 12.72 -2.46 -4.11
C GLY A 168 12.78 -1.22 -5.00
N TYR A 169 11.67 -0.80 -5.60
CA TYR A 169 11.64 0.45 -6.38
C TYR A 169 11.27 1.63 -5.50
N GLY A 170 11.81 2.80 -5.81
CA GLY A 170 11.30 4.03 -5.20
C GLY A 170 9.86 4.29 -5.66
N ALA A 171 8.95 4.55 -4.72
CA ALA A 171 7.61 5.02 -5.01
C ALA A 171 7.35 6.38 -4.35
N VAL A 172 6.59 7.25 -5.01
CA VAL A 172 6.15 8.53 -4.47
C VAL A 172 4.65 8.68 -4.66
N LEU A 173 3.95 9.13 -3.62
CA LEU A 173 2.56 9.53 -3.73
C LEU A 173 2.48 10.97 -4.26
N LEU A 174 1.60 11.20 -5.22
CA LEU A 174 1.37 12.49 -5.87
C LEU A 174 -0.06 12.95 -5.59
N ASP A 175 -0.22 13.95 -4.71
CA ASP A 175 -1.49 14.66 -4.49
C ASP A 175 -1.70 15.67 -5.63
N LEU A 176 -2.63 15.35 -6.53
CA LEU A 176 -3.07 16.19 -7.64
C LEU A 176 -4.47 16.74 -7.33
N PRO A 177 -4.89 17.86 -7.96
CA PRO A 177 -6.22 18.41 -7.72
C PRO A 177 -7.32 17.38 -7.97
N LYS A 178 -7.94 16.88 -6.88
CA LYS A 178 -8.99 15.84 -6.87
C LYS A 178 -8.54 14.43 -7.31
N HIS A 179 -7.24 14.13 -7.29
CA HIS A 179 -6.76 12.79 -7.66
C HIS A 179 -5.45 12.44 -6.96
N MET A 180 -5.30 11.18 -6.56
CA MET A 180 -4.03 10.63 -6.09
C MET A 180 -3.43 9.71 -7.15
N ALA A 181 -2.12 9.87 -7.38
CA ALA A 181 -1.36 9.03 -8.29
C ALA A 181 -0.08 8.53 -7.63
N VAL A 182 0.51 7.48 -8.19
CA VAL A 182 1.81 6.94 -7.75
C VAL A 182 2.83 7.15 -8.85
N GLY A 183 3.95 7.79 -8.49
CA GLY A 183 5.16 7.79 -9.30
C GLY A 183 6.05 6.62 -8.92
N VAL A 184 6.47 5.82 -9.90
CA VAL A 184 7.44 4.72 -9.69
C VAL A 184 8.78 5.13 -10.28
N LYS A 185 9.85 4.94 -9.51
CA LYS A 185 11.23 5.20 -9.93
C LYS A 185 11.68 4.07 -10.85
N CYS A 186 11.72 4.36 -12.15
CA CYS A 186 12.36 3.49 -13.14
C CYS A 186 13.86 3.84 -13.29
N GLU A 187 14.72 2.85 -13.52
CA GLU A 187 16.03 3.12 -14.14
C GLU A 187 15.84 3.42 -15.65
N GLU A 188 16.80 4.14 -16.24
CA GLU A 188 16.62 4.99 -17.43
C GLU A 188 15.78 4.43 -18.61
N THR A 189 14.92 5.32 -19.16
CA THR A 189 14.22 5.31 -20.46
C THR A 189 12.93 4.50 -20.67
N VAL A 190 12.41 3.78 -19.68
CA VAL A 190 11.09 3.10 -19.83
C VAL A 190 10.11 3.59 -18.75
N GLY A 191 9.41 4.69 -19.06
CA GLY A 191 8.25 5.13 -18.28
C GLY A 191 6.96 4.76 -19.00
N SER A 192 6.11 3.95 -18.37
CA SER A 192 4.73 3.74 -18.78
C SER A 192 3.79 4.51 -17.85
N ALA A 193 2.73 5.10 -18.40
CA ALA A 193 1.64 5.65 -17.63
C ALA A 193 0.42 4.75 -17.83
N LEU A 194 -0.07 4.16 -16.74
CA LEU A 194 -1.32 3.39 -16.73
C LEU A 194 -2.41 4.26 -16.13
N HIS A 195 -3.37 4.66 -16.96
CA HIS A 195 -4.55 5.43 -16.57
C HIS A 195 -5.80 4.63 -16.96
N ARG A 196 -6.80 4.59 -16.08
CA ARG A 196 -8.13 4.04 -16.39
C ARG A 196 -8.91 5.00 -17.28
#